data_AF-A0A349VH32-F1
#
_entry.id   AF-A0A349VH32-F1
#
_cell.length_a   1.000
_cell.length_b   1.000
_cell.length_c   1.000
_cell.angle_alpha   90.00
_cell.angle_beta   90.00
_cell.angle_gamma   90.00
#
_symmetry.space_group_name_H-M   'P 1'
#
loop_
_entity.id
_entity.type
_entity.pdbx_description
1 polymer ?
#
loop_
_entity_poly.entity_id
_entity_poly.type
_entity_poly.pdbx_seq_one_letter_code
_entity_poly.pdbx_strand_id
1 'polypeptide(L)'
;MTQDFQSAAIPVILAIIGLAKRAASGESGPVEAERAALRVSFEKAAAICRGPAAEDWRLASYALASAVDELLIVDITWSGQAWWENHAMEVELFGTRKRATEFFTLSEKAASLPRGNALQVFVAAVVMGFQG
;
A
#
# COMPACT_ATOMS: atom_id res chain seq x y z
N MET A 1 -14.81 -7.09 -2.62
CA MET A 1 -14.35 -6.14 -3.64
C MET A 1 -15.00 -6.54 -4.95
N THR A 2 -15.35 -5.59 -5.83
CA THR A 2 -15.81 -5.89 -7.19
C THR A 2 -14.70 -6.54 -8.01
N GLN A 3 -15.04 -7.32 -9.04
CA GLN A 3 -14.06 -8.06 -9.84
C GLN A 3 -13.00 -7.14 -10.50
N ASP A 4 -13.42 -5.99 -11.04
CA ASP A 4 -12.51 -5.01 -11.63
C ASP A 4 -11.53 -4.44 -10.59
N PHE A 5 -12.02 -4.20 -9.37
CA PHE A 5 -11.20 -3.66 -8.29
C PHE A 5 -10.24 -4.72 -7.74
N GLN A 6 -10.64 -5.98 -7.68
CA GLN A 6 -9.76 -7.10 -7.34
C GLN A 6 -8.61 -7.23 -8.34
N SER A 7 -8.92 -7.13 -9.63
CA SER A 7 -7.92 -7.18 -10.71
C SER A 7 -6.88 -6.06 -10.61
N ALA A 8 -7.21 -4.94 -9.96
CA ALA A 8 -6.29 -3.85 -9.67
C ALA A 8 -5.54 -4.04 -8.34
N ALA A 9 -6.26 -4.33 -7.25
CA ALA A 9 -5.69 -4.32 -5.90
C ALA A 9 -4.86 -5.59 -5.57
N ILE A 10 -5.30 -6.78 -6.00
CA ILE A 10 -4.62 -8.04 -5.67
C ILE A 10 -3.17 -8.06 -6.17
N PRO A 11 -2.85 -7.66 -7.43
CA PRO A 11 -1.47 -7.60 -7.88
C PRO A 11 -0.57 -6.70 -7.02
N VAL A 12 -1.10 -5.58 -6.50
CA VAL A 12 -0.34 -4.68 -5.61
C VAL A 12 -0.09 -5.35 -4.26
N ILE A 13 -1.11 -5.97 -3.66
CA ILE A 13 -0.98 -6.71 -2.40
C ILE A 13 0.05 -7.84 -2.54
N LEU A 14 -0.01 -8.61 -3.62
CA LEU A 14 0.95 -9.68 -3.88
C LEU A 14 2.37 -9.14 -4.11
N ALA A 15 2.52 -7.97 -4.74
CA ALA A 15 3.82 -7.32 -4.89
C ALA A 15 4.40 -6.90 -3.53
N ILE A 16 3.57 -6.36 -2.63
CA ILE A 16 3.96 -6.01 -1.25
C ILE A 16 4.41 -7.26 -0.49
N ILE A 17 3.60 -8.32 -0.48
CA ILE A 17 3.92 -9.59 0.19
C ILE A 17 5.23 -10.18 -0.37
N GLY A 18 5.39 -10.16 -1.70
CA GLY A 18 6.58 -10.66 -2.36
C GLY A 18 7.84 -9.88 -1.99
N LEU A 19 7.76 -8.55 -1.94
CA LEU A 19 8.85 -7.69 -1.50
C LEU A 19 9.19 -7.93 -0.03
N ALA A 20 8.19 -7.94 0.85
CA ALA A 20 8.36 -8.22 2.27
C ALA A 20 9.08 -9.56 2.52
N LYS A 21 8.67 -10.61 1.80
CA LYS A 21 9.34 -11.92 1.86
C LYS A 21 10.81 -11.84 1.47
N ARG A 22 11.14 -11.18 0.34
CA ARG A 22 12.53 -11.03 -0.12
C ARG A 22 13.36 -10.18 0.83
N ALA A 23 12.80 -9.10 1.37
CA ALA A 23 13.45 -8.24 2.34
C ALA A 23 13.81 -9.03 3.61
N ALA A 24 12.85 -9.79 4.14
CA ALA A 24 13.04 -10.60 5.34
C ALA A 24 14.03 -11.78 5.15
N SER A 25 14.13 -12.33 3.93
CA SER A 25 15.11 -13.38 3.62
C SER A 25 16.49 -12.86 3.23
N GLY A 26 16.68 -11.55 3.10
CA GLY A 26 17.93 -10.95 2.60
C GLY A 26 18.14 -11.15 1.09
N GLU A 27 17.10 -11.50 0.35
CA GLU A 27 17.09 -11.76 -1.10
C GLU A 27 16.50 -10.59 -1.89
N SER A 28 16.25 -9.45 -1.25
CA SER A 28 15.78 -8.24 -1.94
C SER A 28 16.82 -7.75 -2.94
N GLY A 29 16.36 -7.32 -4.12
CA GLY A 29 17.21 -6.60 -5.05
C GLY A 29 17.61 -5.21 -4.53
N PRO A 30 18.23 -4.37 -5.38
CA PRO A 30 18.47 -2.96 -5.07
C PRO A 30 17.17 -2.26 -4.64
N VAL A 31 17.22 -1.55 -3.51
CA VAL A 31 16.03 -0.98 -2.86
C VAL A 31 15.28 -0.01 -3.78
N GLU A 32 16.00 0.75 -4.60
CA GLU A 32 15.46 1.67 -5.59
C GLU A 32 14.64 0.93 -6.65
N ALA A 33 15.14 -0.23 -7.11
CA ALA A 33 14.49 -1.04 -8.13
C ALA A 33 13.25 -1.73 -7.57
N GLU A 34 13.32 -2.25 -6.34
CA GLU A 34 12.18 -2.86 -5.64
C GLU A 34 11.05 -1.84 -5.45
N ARG A 35 11.40 -0.64 -5.01
CA ARG A 35 10.44 0.45 -4.84
C ARG A 35 9.86 0.92 -6.17
N ALA A 36 10.69 1.09 -7.19
CA ALA A 36 10.22 1.49 -8.52
C ALA A 36 9.25 0.46 -9.11
N ALA A 37 9.54 -0.84 -8.94
CA ALA A 37 8.65 -1.91 -9.37
C ALA A 37 7.31 -1.88 -8.62
N LEU A 38 7.34 -1.63 -7.31
CA LEU A 38 6.12 -1.48 -6.51
C LEU A 38 5.30 -0.27 -6.98
N ARG A 39 5.92 0.88 -7.20
CA ARG A 39 5.28 2.09 -7.73
C ARG A 39 4.58 1.84 -9.07
N VAL A 40 5.24 1.13 -9.99
CA VAL A 40 4.63 0.75 -11.28
C VAL A 40 3.36 -0.11 -11.07
N SER A 41 3.32 -0.97 -10.05
CA SER A 41 2.11 -1.73 -9.72
C SER A 41 0.96 -0.83 -9.25
N PHE A 42 1.25 0.21 -8.45
CA PHE A 42 0.25 1.21 -8.06
C PHE A 42 -0.28 2.01 -9.25
N GLU A 43 0.61 2.43 -10.16
CA GLU A 43 0.24 3.16 -11.38
C GLU A 43 -0.67 2.32 -12.30
N LYS A 44 -0.35 1.03 -12.48
CA LYS A 44 -1.17 0.09 -13.25
C LYS A 44 -2.56 -0.08 -12.63
N ALA A 45 -2.63 -0.24 -11.31
CA ALA A 45 -3.91 -0.36 -10.60
C ALA A 45 -4.74 0.93 -10.71
N ALA A 46 -4.12 2.11 -10.60
CA ALA A 46 -4.78 3.40 -10.82
C ALA A 46 -5.36 3.53 -12.24
N ALA A 47 -4.64 3.02 -13.25
CA ALA A 47 -5.11 3.03 -14.63
C ALA A 47 -6.36 2.15 -14.87
N ILE A 48 -6.55 1.09 -14.07
CA ILE A 48 -7.74 0.22 -14.08
C ILE A 48 -8.89 0.88 -13.32
N CYS A 49 -8.61 1.44 -12.14
CA CYS A 49 -9.62 2.05 -11.28
C CYS A 49 -10.00 3.48 -11.72
N ARG A 50 -10.81 3.59 -12.76
CA ARG A 50 -11.32 4.87 -13.29
C ARG A 50 -12.77 5.15 -12.89
N GLY A 51 -13.18 6.40 -13.06
CA GLY A 51 -14.56 6.84 -12.85
C GLY A 51 -15.03 6.52 -11.42
N PRO A 52 -16.16 5.83 -11.23
CA PRO A 52 -16.68 5.53 -9.89
C PRO A 52 -15.75 4.71 -8.98
N ALA A 53 -14.77 3.99 -9.54
CA ALA A 53 -13.79 3.21 -8.75
C ALA A 53 -12.54 4.02 -8.36
N ALA A 54 -12.39 5.24 -8.89
CA ALA A 54 -11.21 6.06 -8.63
C ALA A 54 -11.12 6.50 -7.16
N GLU A 55 -12.25 6.84 -6.54
CA GLU A 55 -12.26 7.23 -5.11
C GLU A 55 -11.99 6.03 -4.20
N ASP A 56 -12.55 4.85 -4.52
CA ASP A 56 -12.20 3.60 -3.82
C ASP A 56 -10.70 3.34 -3.91
N TRP A 57 -10.09 3.52 -5.09
CA TRP A 57 -8.66 3.30 -5.28
C TRP A 57 -7.80 4.34 -4.58
N ARG A 58 -8.19 5.62 -4.58
CA ARG A 58 -7.48 6.68 -3.86
C ARG A 58 -7.37 6.35 -2.36
N LEU A 59 -8.44 5.84 -1.76
CA LEU A 59 -8.44 5.41 -0.36
C LEU A 59 -7.65 4.11 -0.15
N ALA A 60 -7.88 3.10 -0.98
CA ALA A 60 -7.20 1.81 -0.87
C ALA A 60 -5.67 1.92 -1.05
N SER A 61 -5.23 2.72 -2.02
CA SER A 61 -3.80 2.94 -2.27
C SER A 61 -3.12 3.65 -1.11
N TYR A 62 -3.80 4.55 -0.39
CA TYR A 62 -3.27 5.13 0.85
C TYR A 62 -3.03 4.05 1.92
N ALA A 63 -4.00 3.15 2.12
CA ALA A 63 -3.86 2.05 3.07
C ALA A 63 -2.70 1.12 2.71
N LEU A 64 -2.55 0.77 1.43
CA LEU A 64 -1.46 -0.09 0.96
C LEU A 64 -0.09 0.58 1.08
N ALA A 65 0.02 1.87 0.75
CA ALA A 65 1.25 2.64 0.93
C ALA A 65 1.65 2.73 2.41
N SER A 66 0.69 2.99 3.29
CA SER A 66 0.91 3.02 4.74
C SER A 66 1.38 1.68 5.27
N ALA A 67 0.73 0.59 4.86
CA ALA A 67 1.06 -0.76 5.31
C ALA A 67 2.45 -1.21 4.83
N VAL A 68 2.80 -0.97 3.56
CA VAL A 68 4.13 -1.36 3.06
C VAL A 68 5.24 -0.52 3.68
N ASP A 69 5.00 0.77 3.93
CA ASP A 69 5.97 1.63 4.59
C ASP A 69 6.22 1.19 6.02
N GLU A 70 5.17 0.89 6.80
CA GLU A 70 5.34 0.37 8.15
C GLU A 70 6.07 -0.97 8.17
N LEU A 71 5.65 -1.91 7.32
CA LEU A 71 6.25 -3.23 7.23
C LEU A 71 7.75 -3.16 6.91
N LEU A 72 8.16 -2.28 5.99
CA LEU A 72 9.55 -2.16 5.55
C LEU A 72 10.40 -1.21 6.37
N ILE A 73 9.80 -0.32 7.18
CA ILE A 73 10.53 0.62 8.04
C ILE A 73 10.62 0.11 9.48
N VAL A 74 9.58 -0.58 9.97
CA VAL A 74 9.41 -0.92 11.39
C VAL A 74 9.52 -2.42 11.62
N ASP A 75 8.77 -3.23 10.87
CA ASP A 75 8.58 -4.64 11.23
C ASP A 75 9.68 -5.57 10.70
N ILE A 76 10.21 -5.28 9.52
CA ILE A 76 11.23 -6.11 8.86
C ILE A 76 12.60 -5.47 9.05
N THR A 77 13.55 -6.24 9.59
CA THR A 77 14.97 -5.87 9.57
C THR A 77 15.58 -6.29 8.23
N TRP A 78 16.01 -5.33 7.41
CA TRP A 78 16.62 -5.57 6.10
C TRP A 78 17.54 -4.42 5.67
N SER A 79 18.37 -4.63 4.67
CA SER A 79 19.39 -3.66 4.23
C SER A 79 18.80 -2.37 3.64
N GLY A 80 17.58 -2.40 3.11
CA GLY A 80 16.92 -1.26 2.50
C GLY A 80 16.18 -0.32 3.47
N GLN A 81 16.09 -0.66 4.76
CA GLN A 81 15.23 0.00 5.74
C GLN A 81 15.48 1.51 5.86
N ALA A 82 16.74 1.91 6.11
CA ALA A 82 17.09 3.33 6.26
C ALA A 82 16.89 4.15 4.98
N TRP A 83 17.08 3.52 3.82
CA TRP A 83 16.81 4.16 2.54
C TRP A 83 15.30 4.34 2.33
N TRP A 84 14.51 3.31 2.65
CA TRP A 84 13.05 3.33 2.50
C TRP A 84 12.39 4.37 3.40
N GLU A 85 12.87 4.55 4.62
CA GLU A 85 12.38 5.59 5.54
C GLU A 85 12.48 7.01 4.93
N ASN A 86 13.56 7.29 4.20
CA ASN A 86 13.76 8.56 3.52
C ASN A 86 12.97 8.68 2.21
N HIS A 87 12.48 7.56 1.68
CA HIS A 87 11.77 7.46 0.41
C HIS A 87 10.42 6.75 0.58
N ALA A 88 9.71 6.94 1.69
CA ALA A 88 8.44 6.26 1.95
C ALA A 88 7.45 6.45 0.78
N MET A 89 6.65 5.41 0.49
CA MET A 89 5.63 5.44 -0.55
C MET A 89 4.55 6.48 -0.26
N GLU A 90 4.16 6.65 1.01
CA GLU A 90 3.21 7.65 1.48
C GLU A 90 3.62 9.06 1.03
N VAL A 91 4.90 9.41 1.18
CA VAL A 91 5.42 10.74 0.87
C VAL A 91 5.34 11.04 -0.63
N GLU A 92 5.75 10.08 -1.48
CA GLU A 92 5.72 10.30 -2.92
C GLU A 92 4.28 10.36 -3.45
N LEU A 93 3.42 9.44 -3.00
CA LEU A 93 2.08 9.30 -3.56
C LEU A 93 1.08 10.32 -3.00
N PHE A 94 1.27 10.76 -1.76
CA PHE A 94 0.28 11.59 -1.04
C PHE A 94 0.87 12.86 -0.42
N GLY A 95 2.19 13.02 -0.40
CA GLY A 95 2.85 14.22 0.15
C GLY A 95 2.74 14.35 1.67
N THR A 96 2.35 13.28 2.38
CA THR A 96 2.17 13.28 3.83
C THR A 96 3.08 12.25 4.53
N ARG A 97 3.20 12.38 5.85
CA ARG A 97 3.86 11.43 6.77
C ARG A 97 2.97 11.19 7.99
N LYS A 98 1.67 11.09 7.76
CA LYS A 98 0.63 11.12 8.81
C LYS A 98 -0.12 9.80 8.93
N ARG A 99 0.39 8.71 8.32
CA ARG A 99 -0.23 7.39 8.32
C ARG A 99 -0.82 6.96 9.66
N ALA A 100 -0.09 7.17 10.76
CA ALA A 100 -0.54 6.83 12.12
C ALA A 100 -1.93 7.37 12.51
N THR A 101 -2.30 8.54 11.98
CA THR A 101 -3.55 9.25 12.34
C THR A 101 -4.52 9.33 11.16
N GLU A 102 -3.98 9.53 9.96
CA GLU A 102 -4.78 9.71 8.75
C GLU A 102 -5.32 8.38 8.23
N PHE A 103 -4.64 7.25 8.49
CA PHE A 103 -5.12 5.93 8.09
C PHE A 103 -6.50 5.62 8.68
N PHE A 104 -6.68 5.72 10.00
CA PHE A 104 -7.97 5.38 10.62
C PHE A 104 -9.08 6.35 10.21
N THR A 105 -8.77 7.63 10.06
CA THR A 105 -9.70 8.63 9.52
C THR A 105 -10.16 8.27 8.10
N LEU A 106 -9.23 7.89 7.23
CA LEU A 106 -9.55 7.47 5.86
C LEU A 106 -10.25 6.11 5.80
N SER A 107 -10.06 5.24 6.79
CA SER A 107 -10.76 3.97 6.92
C SER A 107 -12.25 4.17 7.20
N GLU A 108 -12.62 5.15 8.03
CA GLU A 108 -14.02 5.53 8.28
C GLU A 108 -14.66 6.08 6.99
N LYS A 109 -13.92 6.92 6.25
CA LYS A 109 -14.37 7.38 4.94
C LYS A 109 -14.56 6.21 3.97
N ALA A 110 -13.65 5.24 3.95
CA ALA A 110 -13.75 4.05 3.12
C ALA A 110 -14.97 3.19 3.48
N ALA A 111 -15.34 3.12 4.76
CA ALA A 111 -16.53 2.43 5.23
C ALA A 111 -17.84 3.09 4.78
N SER A 112 -17.82 4.41 4.55
CA SER A 112 -18.98 5.15 4.02
C SER A 112 -19.20 4.96 2.51
N LEU A 113 -18.25 4.36 1.78
CA LEU A 113 -18.36 4.17 0.33
C LEU A 113 -19.32 3.02 -0.03
N PRO A 114 -20.21 3.18 -1.03
CA PRO A 114 -21.27 2.21 -1.33
C PRO A 114 -20.80 0.80 -1.68
N ARG A 115 -19.60 0.66 -2.22
CA ARG A 115 -19.07 -0.63 -2.71
C ARG A 115 -18.24 -1.39 -1.68
N GLY A 116 -17.80 -0.72 -0.61
CA GLY A 116 -16.92 -1.30 0.40
C GLY A 116 -15.60 -1.86 -0.17
N ASN A 117 -15.18 -1.42 -1.36
CA ASN A 117 -13.95 -1.90 -2.00
C ASN A 117 -12.73 -1.42 -1.22
N ALA A 118 -12.66 -0.11 -0.98
CA ALA A 118 -11.60 0.49 -0.18
C ALA A 118 -11.53 -0.10 1.23
N LEU A 119 -12.67 -0.24 1.91
CA LEU A 119 -12.72 -0.77 3.29
C LEU A 119 -12.06 -2.15 3.40
N GLN A 120 -12.28 -3.04 2.43
CA GLN A 120 -11.65 -4.37 2.44
C GLN A 120 -10.12 -4.30 2.34
N VAL A 121 -9.58 -3.28 1.67
CA VAL A 121 -8.13 -3.06 1.60
C VAL A 121 -7.59 -2.50 2.91
N PHE A 122 -8.33 -1.62 3.60
CA PHE A 122 -7.97 -1.18 4.95
C PHE A 122 -7.94 -2.34 5.94
N VAL A 123 -8.93 -3.24 5.89
CA VAL A 123 -8.93 -4.47 6.71
C VAL A 123 -7.71 -5.34 6.38
N ALA A 124 -7.39 -5.52 5.10
CA ALA A 124 -6.22 -6.29 4.70
C ALA A 124 -4.91 -5.66 5.22
N ALA A 125 -4.77 -4.33 5.18
CA ALA A 125 -3.61 -3.62 5.73
C ALA A 125 -3.42 -3.89 7.23
N VAL A 126 -4.50 -3.82 8.02
CA VAL A 126 -4.47 -4.15 9.46
C VAL A 126 -4.12 -5.63 9.69
N VAL A 127 -4.71 -6.54 8.91
CA VAL A 127 -4.42 -7.99 9.01
C VAL A 127 -2.97 -8.31 8.63
N MET A 128 -2.37 -7.55 7.72
CA MET A 128 -0.95 -7.68 7.36
C MET A 128 -0.01 -7.18 8.47
N GLY A 129 -0.52 -6.47 9.47
CA GLY A 129 0.25 -6.03 10.64
C GLY A 129 0.15 -4.55 10.95
N PHE A 130 -0.42 -3.72 10.06
CA PHE A 130 -0.43 -2.26 10.24
C PHE A 130 -1.14 -1.84 11.55
N GLN A 131 -0.43 -1.13 12.42
CA GLN A 131 -0.90 -0.61 13.71
C GLN A 131 -1.04 0.92 13.74
N GLY A 132 -0.29 1.65 12.90
CA GLY A 132 -0.29 3.11 12.87
C GLY A 132 0.97 3.74 13.46
#